data_AF-A0A0J1B450-F1
#
_entry.id   AF-A0A0J1B450-F1
#
_cell.length_a   1.000
_cell.length_b   1.000
_cell.length_c   1.000
_cell.angle_alpha   90.00
_cell.angle_beta   90.00
_cell.angle_gamma   90.00
#
_symmetry.space_group_name_H-M   'P 1'
#
loop_
_entity.id
_entity.type
_entity.pdbx_description
1 polymer ?
#
loop_
_entity_poly.entity_id
_entity_poly.type
_entity_poly.pdbx_seq_one_letter_code
_entity_poly.pdbx_strand_id
1 'polypeptide(L)'
;MLSGILLAILPAATVSLAKPPIPTPRETPVVGDMDHYFLESMYDLKESDAGLQHVVDSPAFRELVAKHDLKLLGGPMLGCVTDHSARIWVRTTQPASVQVVMDGQSSEVVQTSAEMDYSALLDLGNLQPSTSYTYDVLVDGQSVFADQQPTFQTYPSKDEKATFSVAFGGGARYNPPKEKIWDVIAGRSPEAILLLGDNVYIDQPKSRTKQRVHYYRRQLRPEFQRLTASTSVYAVYDDHDLGVDDSSGGPRKFKPSWKFESWKVFRENWNNPSYGGGDELPGCWFDFSIGDVDFFMLDNRYYRSFEDGTMLGPEQKEWLLAKLKASDATFKVLASGTLWTEHADKGGKDSWWGVKEERNEIFDFIDQEKIGGVILLSADRHRTDVYKIERPNGYDLFEFETSKMTNDHTHPTKEKAVFSYNEGNFFGMLRFDLEKADPEMAFQCITMEDQKVYEMTLKRSQLQAAE
;
A
#
# COMPACT_ATOMS: atom_id res chain seq x y z
N MET A 1 -55.68 -24.60 -21.93
CA MET A 1 -54.83 -23.63 -21.22
C MET A 1 -53.65 -24.40 -20.65
N LEU A 2 -52.46 -24.25 -21.24
CA LEU A 2 -51.21 -24.79 -20.74
C LEU A 2 -50.40 -23.60 -20.24
N SER A 3 -50.25 -23.48 -18.92
CA SER A 3 -49.42 -22.44 -18.30
C SER A 3 -47.98 -22.91 -18.28
N GLY A 4 -47.13 -22.24 -19.08
CA GLY A 4 -45.69 -22.43 -19.10
C GLY A 4 -45.02 -21.85 -17.86
N ILE A 5 -44.15 -22.64 -17.25
CA ILE A 5 -43.25 -22.23 -16.16
C ILE A 5 -42.08 -21.47 -16.81
N LEU A 6 -41.96 -20.19 -16.49
CA LEU A 6 -40.80 -19.37 -16.86
C LEU A 6 -39.66 -19.71 -15.89
N LEU A 7 -38.68 -20.48 -16.35
CA LEU A 7 -37.43 -20.69 -15.61
C LEU A 7 -36.61 -19.39 -15.71
N ALA A 8 -36.46 -18.68 -14.61
CA ALA A 8 -35.54 -17.56 -14.51
C ALA A 8 -34.10 -18.11 -14.62
N ILE A 9 -33.42 -17.77 -15.72
CA ILE A 9 -32.00 -18.04 -15.90
C ILE A 9 -31.25 -17.01 -15.04
N LEU A 10 -30.73 -17.46 -13.89
CA LEU A 10 -29.73 -16.70 -13.13
C LEU A 10 -28.50 -16.50 -14.02
N PRO A 11 -27.93 -15.28 -14.10
CA PRO A 11 -26.68 -15.08 -14.83
C PRO A 11 -25.59 -15.90 -14.14
N ALA A 12 -24.89 -16.72 -14.92
CA ALA A 12 -23.71 -17.42 -14.45
C ALA A 12 -22.72 -16.37 -13.93
N ALA A 13 -22.33 -16.46 -12.66
CA ALA A 13 -21.19 -15.73 -12.14
C ALA A 13 -20.00 -16.06 -13.03
N THR A 14 -19.52 -15.09 -13.80
CA THR A 14 -18.22 -15.18 -14.45
C THR A 14 -17.21 -15.35 -13.34
N VAL A 15 -16.72 -16.57 -13.14
CA VAL A 15 -15.56 -16.83 -12.30
C VAL A 15 -14.43 -16.06 -12.97
N SER A 16 -14.11 -14.87 -12.46
CA SER A 16 -12.89 -14.16 -12.85
C SER A 16 -11.74 -15.09 -12.49
N LEU A 17 -11.14 -15.71 -13.51
CA LEU A 17 -9.98 -16.56 -13.31
C LEU A 17 -8.80 -15.65 -13.08
N ALA A 18 -8.10 -15.84 -11.96
CA ALA A 18 -6.83 -15.16 -11.68
C ALA A 18 -5.93 -15.20 -12.92
N LYS A 19 -5.37 -14.05 -13.29
CA LYS A 19 -4.43 -13.99 -14.41
C LYS A 19 -3.19 -14.81 -14.07
N PRO A 20 -2.62 -15.58 -15.01
CA PRO A 20 -1.38 -16.29 -14.75
C PRO A 20 -0.25 -15.31 -14.38
N PRO A 21 0.70 -15.74 -13.53
CA PRO A 21 1.92 -14.98 -13.27
C PRO A 21 2.65 -14.65 -14.57
N ILE A 22 3.26 -13.47 -14.64
CA ILE A 22 4.20 -13.09 -15.70
C ILE A 22 5.60 -13.42 -15.16
N PRO A 23 6.26 -14.51 -15.59
CA PRO A 23 7.57 -14.87 -15.08
C PRO A 23 8.62 -13.85 -15.51
N THR A 24 9.56 -13.59 -14.62
CA THR A 24 10.78 -12.86 -14.93
C THR A 24 11.62 -13.65 -15.94
N PRO A 25 12.20 -13.02 -16.98
CA PRO A 25 13.11 -13.72 -17.89
C PRO A 25 14.23 -14.41 -17.11
N ARG A 26 14.53 -15.68 -17.42
CA ARG A 26 15.48 -16.52 -16.66
C ARG A 26 16.89 -15.92 -16.58
N GLU A 27 17.27 -15.16 -17.59
CA GLU A 27 18.55 -14.47 -17.68
C GLU A 27 18.65 -13.24 -16.76
N THR A 28 17.54 -12.81 -16.15
CA THR A 28 17.54 -11.70 -15.19
C THR A 28 18.35 -12.12 -13.96
N PRO A 29 19.43 -11.41 -13.60
CA PRO A 29 20.28 -11.78 -12.48
C PRO A 29 19.47 -11.98 -11.19
N VAL A 30 19.77 -13.06 -10.47
CA VAL A 30 19.10 -13.48 -9.22
C VAL A 30 17.62 -13.83 -9.40
N VAL A 31 16.79 -12.84 -9.75
CA VAL A 31 15.33 -12.93 -9.78
C VAL A 31 14.85 -13.91 -10.84
N GLY A 32 15.55 -14.06 -11.98
CA GLY A 32 15.18 -15.01 -13.02
C GLY A 32 15.14 -16.45 -12.50
N ASP A 33 16.19 -16.88 -11.79
CA ASP A 33 16.22 -18.22 -11.20
C ASP A 33 15.21 -18.37 -10.05
N MET A 34 15.19 -17.40 -9.13
CA MET A 34 14.36 -17.46 -7.92
C MET A 34 12.86 -17.41 -8.22
N ASP A 35 12.43 -16.53 -9.14
CA ASP A 35 11.04 -16.43 -9.58
C ASP A 35 10.56 -17.76 -10.16
N HIS A 36 11.33 -18.32 -11.10
CA HIS A 36 11.02 -19.62 -11.69
C HIS A 36 10.98 -20.75 -10.64
N TYR A 37 11.92 -20.76 -9.70
CA TYR A 37 11.90 -21.74 -8.61
C TYR A 37 10.61 -21.66 -7.79
N PHE A 38 10.18 -20.47 -7.35
CA PHE A 38 8.94 -20.33 -6.60
C PHE A 38 7.69 -20.70 -7.41
N LEU A 39 7.66 -20.34 -8.70
CA LEU A 39 6.55 -20.72 -9.57
C LEU A 39 6.46 -22.24 -9.76
N GLU A 40 7.60 -22.91 -9.96
CA GLU A 40 7.65 -24.35 -10.22
C GLU A 40 7.49 -25.20 -8.95
N SER A 41 8.00 -24.74 -7.81
CA SER A 41 8.01 -25.51 -6.55
C SER A 41 6.82 -25.22 -5.64
N MET A 42 6.24 -24.01 -5.71
CA MET A 42 5.23 -23.57 -4.75
C MET A 42 3.88 -23.20 -5.38
N TYR A 43 3.86 -22.52 -6.53
CA TYR A 43 2.65 -21.84 -7.00
C TYR A 43 1.46 -22.79 -7.23
N ASP A 44 1.69 -23.98 -7.79
CA ASP A 44 0.65 -24.98 -8.04
C ASP A 44 0.61 -26.12 -7.02
N LEU A 45 1.15 -25.90 -5.82
CA LEU A 45 1.00 -26.85 -4.71
C LEU A 45 -0.48 -27.10 -4.39
N LYS A 46 -0.79 -28.36 -4.09
CA LYS A 46 -2.11 -28.74 -3.55
C LYS A 46 -2.33 -28.17 -2.15
N GLU A 47 -1.26 -28.01 -1.38
CA GLU A 47 -1.31 -27.34 -0.08
C GLU A 47 -1.57 -25.85 -0.26
N SER A 48 -2.64 -25.36 0.37
CA SER A 48 -3.11 -23.99 0.21
C SER A 48 -2.43 -22.98 1.13
N ASP A 49 -1.54 -23.41 2.02
CA ASP A 49 -0.93 -22.57 3.07
C ASP A 49 0.56 -22.83 3.29
N ALA A 50 1.26 -23.27 2.25
CA ALA A 50 2.71 -23.40 2.28
C ALA A 50 3.37 -22.01 2.27
N GLY A 51 4.35 -21.82 3.16
CA GLY A 51 5.27 -20.67 3.16
C GLY A 51 6.68 -21.12 2.83
N LEU A 52 7.68 -20.29 3.13
CA LEU A 52 9.10 -20.59 2.90
C LEU A 52 9.57 -21.86 3.59
N GLN A 53 8.93 -22.26 4.70
CA GLN A 53 9.22 -23.52 5.39
C GLN A 53 9.13 -24.75 4.46
N HIS A 54 8.35 -24.64 3.38
CA HIS A 54 8.21 -25.70 2.39
C HIS A 54 9.47 -25.89 1.54
N VAL A 55 10.25 -24.83 1.33
CA VAL A 55 11.38 -24.83 0.39
C VAL A 55 12.74 -24.62 1.06
N VAL A 56 12.80 -24.07 2.28
CA VAL A 56 14.03 -23.69 2.96
C VAL A 56 15.06 -24.82 3.11
N ASP A 57 14.58 -26.06 3.29
CA ASP A 57 15.43 -27.24 3.44
C ASP A 57 15.68 -27.98 2.12
N SER A 58 15.09 -27.51 1.02
CA SER A 58 15.29 -28.10 -0.30
C SER A 58 16.73 -27.89 -0.79
N PRO A 59 17.42 -28.95 -1.28
CA PRO A 59 18.75 -28.81 -1.87
C PRO A 59 18.79 -27.78 -3.01
N ALA A 60 17.75 -27.74 -3.86
CA ALA A 60 17.66 -26.81 -4.98
C ALA A 60 17.53 -25.34 -4.52
N PHE A 61 16.75 -25.08 -3.46
CA PHE A 61 16.63 -23.74 -2.90
C PHE A 61 17.95 -23.28 -2.29
N ARG A 62 18.61 -24.13 -1.49
CA ARG A 62 19.90 -23.83 -0.87
C ARG A 62 21.01 -23.61 -1.90
N GLU A 63 21.00 -24.35 -3.00
CA GLU A 63 21.92 -24.14 -4.12
C GLU A 63 21.71 -22.76 -4.76
N LEU A 64 20.46 -22.34 -4.97
CA LEU A 64 20.15 -21.01 -5.50
C LEU A 64 20.55 -19.88 -4.55
N VAL A 65 20.26 -20.03 -3.25
CA VAL A 65 20.67 -19.08 -2.21
C VAL A 65 22.19 -18.92 -2.19
N ALA A 66 22.94 -20.04 -2.23
CA ALA A 66 24.40 -20.02 -2.28
C ALA A 66 24.95 -19.46 -3.59
N LYS A 67 24.35 -19.80 -4.74
CA LYS A 67 24.74 -19.30 -6.07
C LYS A 67 24.69 -17.78 -6.16
N HIS A 68 23.69 -17.16 -5.53
CA HIS A 68 23.43 -15.73 -5.59
C HIS A 68 23.88 -14.98 -4.33
N ASP A 69 24.54 -15.64 -3.38
CA ASP A 69 24.93 -15.11 -2.07
C ASP A 69 23.79 -14.36 -1.35
N LEU A 70 22.60 -14.94 -1.39
CA LEU A 70 21.39 -14.31 -0.85
C LEU A 70 21.36 -14.39 0.68
N LYS A 71 21.55 -13.24 1.34
CA LYS A 71 21.31 -13.08 2.78
C LYS A 71 19.82 -12.91 3.11
N LEU A 72 19.11 -12.16 2.26
CA LEU A 72 17.69 -11.85 2.41
C LEU A 72 16.92 -12.29 1.16
N LEU A 73 15.69 -12.77 1.38
CA LEU A 73 14.69 -12.97 0.33
C LEU A 73 13.79 -11.75 0.12
N GLY A 74 13.71 -10.87 1.12
CA GLY A 74 12.92 -9.67 1.04
C GLY A 74 13.42 -8.59 1.98
N GLY A 75 13.19 -7.35 1.57
CA GLY A 75 13.66 -6.19 2.29
C GLY A 75 15.15 -5.89 2.07
N PRO A 76 15.72 -4.96 2.85
CA PRO A 76 15.04 -4.22 3.91
C PRO A 76 13.92 -3.33 3.37
N MET A 77 12.83 -3.28 4.14
CA MET A 77 11.70 -2.39 3.91
C MET A 77 11.60 -1.44 5.10
N LEU A 78 11.97 -0.19 4.88
CA LEU A 78 11.79 0.90 5.81
C LEU A 78 10.29 1.20 5.96
N GLY A 79 9.88 1.45 7.19
CA GLY A 79 8.50 1.77 7.55
C GLY A 79 8.46 2.31 8.96
N CYS A 80 7.28 2.76 9.40
CA CYS A 80 7.08 3.30 10.74
C CYS A 80 8.11 4.37 11.15
N VAL A 81 8.62 5.14 10.18
CA VAL A 81 9.50 6.27 10.46
C VAL A 81 8.69 7.32 11.21
N THR A 82 9.31 7.91 12.22
CA THR A 82 8.83 9.08 12.95
C THR A 82 9.97 10.11 13.02
N ASP A 83 9.79 11.16 13.81
CA ASP A 83 10.85 12.10 14.14
C ASP A 83 11.90 11.52 15.12
N HIS A 84 11.66 10.37 15.74
CA HIS A 84 12.56 9.79 16.74
C HIS A 84 12.74 8.26 16.63
N SER A 85 12.15 7.63 15.64
CA SER A 85 12.21 6.18 15.45
C SER A 85 12.06 5.77 13.98
N ALA A 86 12.45 4.53 13.70
CA ALA A 86 12.20 3.86 12.44
C ALA A 86 12.07 2.36 12.69
N ARG A 87 11.44 1.63 11.77
CA ARG A 87 11.40 0.17 11.77
C ARG A 87 11.87 -0.35 10.43
N ILE A 88 12.69 -1.39 10.46
CA ILE A 88 13.10 -2.13 9.27
C ILE A 88 12.45 -3.50 9.29
N TRP A 89 11.75 -3.85 8.22
CA TRP A 89 11.27 -5.21 7.95
C TRP A 89 12.25 -5.93 7.03
N VAL A 90 12.50 -7.20 7.28
CA VAL A 90 13.33 -8.08 6.44
C VAL A 90 12.75 -9.48 6.41
N ARG A 91 13.10 -10.26 5.38
CA ARG A 91 12.83 -11.69 5.29
C ARG A 91 14.10 -12.44 4.95
N THR A 92 14.46 -13.39 5.80
CA THR A 92 15.68 -14.20 5.66
C THR A 92 15.44 -15.44 4.80
N THR A 93 16.51 -16.04 4.28
CA THR A 93 16.45 -17.26 3.47
C THR A 93 16.24 -18.52 4.31
N GLN A 94 16.47 -18.45 5.63
CA GLN A 94 16.39 -19.55 6.59
C GLN A 94 16.26 -19.00 8.02
N PRO A 95 16.02 -19.81 9.08
CA PRO A 95 16.07 -19.28 10.44
C PRO A 95 17.45 -18.66 10.70
N ALA A 96 17.47 -17.41 11.14
CA ALA A 96 18.68 -16.64 11.34
C ALA A 96 18.48 -15.58 12.44
N SER A 97 19.59 -15.14 13.02
CA SER A 97 19.64 -13.96 13.85
C SER A 97 19.77 -12.71 12.98
N VAL A 98 18.98 -11.68 13.26
CA VAL A 98 18.99 -10.43 12.49
C VAL A 98 19.09 -9.22 13.41
N GLN A 99 19.88 -8.24 12.99
CA GLN A 99 20.05 -6.98 13.70
C GLN A 99 20.22 -5.83 12.70
N VAL A 100 19.68 -4.65 13.01
CA VAL A 100 20.02 -3.42 12.29
C VAL A 100 21.06 -2.66 13.08
N VAL A 101 22.10 -2.19 12.40
CA VAL A 101 23.18 -1.38 13.00
C VAL A 101 23.32 -0.06 12.26
N MET A 102 23.63 0.99 13.01
CA MET A 102 23.90 2.35 12.57
C MET A 102 25.07 2.91 13.37
N ASP A 103 25.65 4.02 12.93
CA ASP A 103 26.73 4.68 13.68
C ASP A 103 26.30 5.01 15.11
N GLY A 104 26.87 4.29 16.08
CA GLY A 104 26.64 4.48 17.51
C GLY A 104 25.36 3.83 18.07
N GLN A 105 24.59 3.09 17.28
CA GLN A 105 23.35 2.45 17.74
C GLN A 105 23.05 1.13 17.00
N SER A 106 22.35 0.21 17.68
CA SER A 106 21.80 -1.00 17.07
C SER A 106 20.37 -1.26 17.55
N SER A 107 19.59 -2.00 16.77
CA SER A 107 18.37 -2.64 17.25
C SER A 107 18.69 -3.80 18.20
N GLU A 108 17.66 -4.34 18.84
CA GLU A 108 17.73 -5.68 19.43
C GLU A 108 17.98 -6.74 18.34
N VAL A 109 18.53 -7.88 18.75
CA VAL A 109 18.69 -9.05 17.87
C VAL A 109 17.38 -9.82 17.84
N VAL A 110 16.83 -10.04 16.65
CA VAL A 110 15.58 -10.78 16.43
C VAL A 110 15.88 -12.10 15.73
N GLN A 111 15.22 -13.18 16.15
CA GLN A 111 15.32 -14.48 15.48
C GLN A 111 14.19 -14.65 14.47
N THR A 112 14.51 -14.95 13.22
CA THR A 112 13.51 -15.30 12.22
C THR A 112 13.10 -16.76 12.36
N SER A 113 11.82 -17.05 12.13
CA SER A 113 11.26 -18.39 12.23
C SER A 113 10.15 -18.61 11.21
N ALA A 114 9.72 -19.86 11.05
CA ALA A 114 8.61 -20.21 10.17
C ALA A 114 7.26 -19.58 10.58
N GLU A 115 7.09 -19.15 11.84
CA GLU A 115 5.83 -18.59 12.36
C GLU A 115 5.41 -17.32 11.62
N MET A 116 6.37 -16.45 11.31
CA MET A 116 6.18 -15.21 10.55
C MET A 116 6.83 -15.31 9.17
N ASP A 117 6.89 -16.52 8.61
CA ASP A 117 7.45 -16.78 7.28
C ASP A 117 8.86 -16.18 7.09
N TYR A 118 9.69 -16.38 8.12
CA TYR A 118 11.08 -15.93 8.24
C TYR A 118 11.29 -14.42 8.13
N SER A 119 10.22 -13.64 8.38
CA SER A 119 10.30 -12.20 8.52
C SER A 119 10.66 -11.75 9.93
N ALA A 120 11.26 -10.57 10.03
CA ALA A 120 11.57 -9.88 11.28
C ALA A 120 11.29 -8.38 11.16
N LEU A 121 10.88 -7.78 12.28
CA LEU A 121 10.75 -6.33 12.46
C LEU A 121 11.84 -5.88 13.43
N LEU A 122 12.63 -4.89 13.02
CA LEU A 122 13.76 -4.38 13.79
C LEU A 122 13.52 -2.90 14.08
N ASP A 123 13.21 -2.59 15.34
CA ASP A 123 12.91 -1.24 15.80
C ASP A 123 14.19 -0.47 16.16
N LEU A 124 14.22 0.80 15.75
CA LEU A 124 15.24 1.80 16.09
C LEU A 124 14.55 2.97 16.78
N GLY A 125 15.02 3.37 17.96
CA GLY A 125 14.46 4.50 18.71
C GLY A 125 15.52 5.53 19.09
N ASN A 126 15.14 6.59 19.82
CA ASN A 126 16.07 7.66 20.25
C ASN A 126 16.81 8.36 19.09
N LEU A 127 16.22 8.37 17.89
CA LEU A 127 16.76 9.10 16.75
C LEU A 127 16.45 10.60 16.89
N GLN A 128 17.16 11.42 16.12
CA GLN A 128 16.92 12.86 16.06
C GLN A 128 15.99 13.19 14.89
N PRO A 129 15.09 14.18 15.02
CA PRO A 129 14.25 14.64 13.90
C PRO A 129 15.07 15.12 12.71
N SER A 130 14.50 15.05 11.50
CA SER A 130 15.11 15.58 10.27
C SER A 130 16.58 15.19 10.08
N THR A 131 16.95 13.98 10.48
CA THR A 131 18.36 13.52 10.51
C THR A 131 18.54 12.31 9.61
N SER A 132 19.61 12.35 8.81
CA SER A 132 19.97 11.26 7.92
C SER A 132 20.79 10.19 8.65
N TYR A 133 20.41 8.93 8.48
CA TYR A 133 21.06 7.77 9.06
C TYR A 133 21.43 6.76 7.98
N THR A 134 22.70 6.37 7.95
CA THR A 134 23.17 5.21 7.18
C THR A 134 23.09 3.98 8.08
N TYR A 135 22.59 2.87 7.54
CA TYR A 135 22.38 1.64 8.30
C TYR A 135 22.80 0.39 7.54
N ASP A 136 23.06 -0.67 8.29
CA ASP A 136 23.27 -2.02 7.75
C ASP A 136 22.32 -3.01 8.42
N VAL A 137 22.08 -4.11 7.73
CA VAL A 137 21.40 -5.29 8.28
C VAL A 137 22.47 -6.37 8.46
N LEU A 138 22.55 -6.91 9.66
CA LEU A 138 23.39 -8.06 9.97
C LEU A 138 22.51 -9.31 10.00
N VAL A 139 22.85 -10.32 9.20
CA VAL A 139 22.27 -11.66 9.25
C VAL A 139 23.35 -12.61 9.76
N ASP A 140 23.12 -13.24 10.92
CA ASP A 140 24.11 -14.06 11.63
C ASP A 140 25.44 -13.34 11.85
N GLY A 141 25.34 -12.05 12.19
CA GLY A 141 26.49 -11.16 12.43
C GLY A 141 27.22 -10.74 11.15
N GLN A 142 26.74 -11.12 9.96
CA GLN A 142 27.34 -10.76 8.68
C GLN A 142 26.55 -9.65 8.01
N SER A 143 27.24 -8.61 7.55
CA SER A 143 26.66 -7.51 6.79
C SER A 143 25.97 -7.99 5.51
N VAL A 144 24.78 -7.46 5.26
CA VAL A 144 24.00 -7.67 4.03
C VAL A 144 24.52 -6.76 2.92
N PHE A 145 24.89 -5.51 3.22
CA PHE A 145 25.23 -4.51 2.22
C PHE A 145 26.73 -4.31 1.98
N ALA A 146 27.57 -4.85 2.87
CA ALA A 146 29.00 -4.55 2.95
C ALA A 146 29.23 -3.04 2.88
N ASP A 147 29.79 -2.55 1.77
CA ASP A 147 30.15 -1.13 1.59
C ASP A 147 29.03 -0.29 0.93
N GLN A 148 27.87 -0.87 0.57
CA GLN A 148 26.77 -0.19 -0.14
C GLN A 148 25.54 -0.01 0.75
N GLN A 149 25.75 0.58 1.91
CA GLN A 149 24.71 0.75 2.92
C GLN A 149 23.61 1.74 2.49
N PRO A 150 22.32 1.39 2.67
CA PRO A 150 21.22 2.31 2.47
C PRO A 150 21.24 3.45 3.50
N THR A 151 20.54 4.53 3.16
CA THR A 151 20.37 5.69 4.03
C THR A 151 18.89 6.07 4.05
N PHE A 152 18.40 6.50 5.20
CA PHE A 152 17.08 7.09 5.35
C PHE A 152 17.15 8.39 6.16
N GLN A 153 16.05 9.13 6.19
CA GLN A 153 15.90 10.33 7.00
C GLN A 153 14.69 10.18 7.92
N THR A 154 14.87 10.48 9.21
CA THR A 154 13.75 10.62 10.15
C THR A 154 12.88 11.81 9.79
N TYR A 155 11.59 11.74 10.10
CA TYR A 155 10.68 12.80 9.73
C TYR A 155 10.94 14.10 10.50
N PRO A 156 10.48 15.25 9.97
CA PRO A 156 10.40 16.46 10.74
C PRO A 156 9.50 16.25 11.96
N SER A 157 9.87 16.90 13.07
CA SER A 157 8.97 16.99 14.22
C SER A 157 7.73 17.82 13.86
N LYS A 158 6.63 17.65 14.58
CA LYS A 158 5.38 18.37 14.30
C LYS A 158 5.52 19.90 14.33
N ASP A 159 6.36 20.41 15.25
CA ASP A 159 6.59 21.84 15.41
C ASP A 159 7.58 22.42 14.37
N GLU A 160 8.21 21.55 13.58
CA GLU A 160 9.15 21.93 12.54
C GLU A 160 8.43 22.22 11.22
N LYS A 161 8.56 23.45 10.76
CA LYS A 161 8.14 23.79 9.40
C LYS A 161 9.12 23.17 8.42
N ALA A 162 8.63 22.23 7.62
CA ALA A 162 9.44 21.49 6.67
C ALA A 162 8.74 21.39 5.33
N THR A 163 9.55 21.07 4.32
CA THR A 163 9.08 20.72 2.99
C THR A 163 9.46 19.26 2.71
N PHE A 164 8.49 18.45 2.33
CA PHE A 164 8.68 17.01 2.07
C PHE A 164 7.72 16.51 0.97
N SER A 165 7.97 15.31 0.46
CA SER A 165 7.19 14.69 -0.60
C SER A 165 6.76 13.25 -0.28
N VAL A 166 5.55 12.88 -0.71
CA VAL A 166 4.99 11.55 -0.52
C VAL A 166 4.50 11.03 -1.86
N ALA A 167 5.04 9.88 -2.28
CA ALA A 167 4.55 9.17 -3.46
C ALA A 167 3.31 8.35 -3.11
N PHE A 168 2.41 8.12 -4.05
CA PHE A 168 1.31 7.18 -3.86
C PHE A 168 0.82 6.56 -5.17
N GLY A 169 0.13 5.42 -5.04
CA GLY A 169 -0.66 4.85 -6.12
C GLY A 169 -1.11 3.42 -5.84
N GLY A 170 -1.79 2.83 -6.82
CA GLY A 170 -2.18 1.42 -6.82
C GLY A 170 -2.03 0.77 -8.21
N GLY A 171 -2.61 -0.42 -8.37
CA GLY A 171 -2.54 -1.14 -9.66
C GLY A 171 -1.12 -1.60 -9.98
N ALA A 172 -0.42 -2.12 -8.97
CA ALA A 172 0.96 -2.59 -9.06
C ALA A 172 1.01 -4.11 -9.35
N ARG A 173 0.44 -4.56 -10.47
CA ARG A 173 0.60 -5.96 -10.91
C ARG A 173 2.09 -6.28 -11.11
N TYR A 174 2.57 -7.40 -10.54
CA TYR A 174 3.92 -7.86 -10.81
C TYR A 174 4.15 -8.03 -12.33
N ASN A 175 5.02 -7.20 -12.90
CA ASN A 175 5.21 -7.09 -14.34
C ASN A 175 6.66 -6.68 -14.64
N PRO A 176 7.58 -7.65 -14.81
CA PRO A 176 9.02 -7.40 -14.89
C PRO A 176 9.45 -6.24 -15.82
N PRO A 177 8.88 -6.08 -17.04
CA PRO A 177 9.21 -4.94 -17.91
C PRO A 177 8.87 -3.54 -17.37
N LYS A 178 8.03 -3.44 -16.34
CA LYS A 178 7.53 -2.18 -15.76
C LYS A 178 8.04 -1.91 -14.35
N GLU A 179 8.83 -2.82 -13.79
CA GLU A 179 9.42 -2.67 -12.45
C GLU A 179 10.36 -1.46 -12.35
N LYS A 180 10.83 -0.90 -13.48
CA LYS A 180 11.61 0.34 -13.52
C LYS A 180 10.90 1.54 -12.86
N ILE A 181 9.57 1.51 -12.69
CA ILE A 181 8.84 2.58 -12.00
C ILE A 181 9.34 2.78 -10.56
N TRP A 182 9.77 1.73 -9.87
CA TRP A 182 10.27 1.84 -8.50
C TRP A 182 11.58 2.61 -8.43
N ASP A 183 12.44 2.47 -9.44
CA ASP A 183 13.67 3.27 -9.57
C ASP A 183 13.37 4.74 -9.83
N VAL A 184 12.34 5.03 -10.63
CA VAL A 184 11.90 6.42 -10.87
C VAL A 184 11.41 7.06 -9.57
N ILE A 185 10.65 6.32 -8.76
CA ILE A 185 10.18 6.80 -7.47
C ILE A 185 11.37 7.00 -6.52
N ALA A 186 12.26 6.00 -6.41
CA ALA A 186 13.45 6.08 -5.56
C ALA A 186 14.36 7.26 -5.93
N GLY A 187 14.56 7.50 -7.23
CA GLY A 187 15.35 8.62 -7.76
C GLY A 187 14.74 10.01 -7.47
N ARG A 188 13.46 10.07 -7.11
CA ARG A 188 12.80 11.29 -6.63
C ARG A 188 12.82 11.45 -5.12
N SER A 189 13.32 10.44 -4.42
CA SER A 189 13.58 10.44 -2.97
C SER A 189 12.40 10.95 -2.12
N PRO A 190 11.17 10.42 -2.29
CA PRO A 190 10.09 10.75 -1.38
C PRO A 190 10.39 10.18 0.02
N GLU A 191 9.91 10.88 1.04
CA GLU A 191 10.02 10.48 2.43
C GLU A 191 9.16 9.24 2.71
N ALA A 192 8.04 9.11 2.00
CA ALA A 192 7.16 7.94 2.06
C ALA A 192 6.54 7.58 0.72
N ILE A 193 6.16 6.31 0.57
CA ILE A 193 5.27 5.81 -0.47
C ILE A 193 4.02 5.18 0.14
N LEU A 194 2.85 5.61 -0.34
CA LEU A 194 1.54 5.05 0.03
C LEU A 194 1.06 4.11 -1.06
N LEU A 195 1.04 2.83 -0.76
CA LEU A 195 0.54 1.78 -1.65
C LEU A 195 -0.93 1.53 -1.30
N LEU A 196 -1.82 2.02 -2.17
CA LEU A 196 -3.26 2.06 -1.93
C LEU A 196 -3.98 0.79 -2.40
N GLY A 197 -3.27 -0.33 -2.46
CA GLY A 197 -3.82 -1.62 -2.84
C GLY A 197 -3.62 -1.95 -4.31
N ASP A 198 -4.05 -3.16 -4.68
CA ASP A 198 -3.60 -3.84 -5.88
C ASP A 198 -2.06 -3.92 -5.93
N ASN A 199 -1.44 -4.11 -4.76
CA ASN A 199 0.02 -4.10 -4.59
C ASN A 199 0.64 -5.33 -5.26
N VAL A 200 -0.12 -6.41 -5.30
CA VAL A 200 0.10 -7.60 -6.11
C VAL A 200 -1.26 -8.15 -6.59
N TYR A 201 -1.34 -8.62 -7.83
CA TYR A 201 -2.59 -9.17 -8.39
C TYR A 201 -2.69 -10.66 -8.13
N ILE A 202 -3.32 -11.05 -7.03
CA ILE A 202 -3.33 -12.43 -6.56
C ILE A 202 -4.58 -13.17 -7.05
N ASP A 203 -5.78 -12.61 -6.83
CA ASP A 203 -7.08 -13.20 -7.22
C ASP A 203 -7.32 -14.63 -6.71
N GLN A 204 -6.67 -15.02 -5.61
CA GLN A 204 -6.71 -16.37 -5.05
C GLN A 204 -6.95 -16.33 -3.54
N PRO A 205 -8.14 -15.87 -3.08
CA PRO A 205 -8.43 -15.69 -1.66
C PRO A 205 -8.28 -16.97 -0.85
N LYS A 206 -8.33 -18.14 -1.50
CA LYS A 206 -8.28 -19.46 -0.85
C LYS A 206 -6.87 -20.09 -0.85
N SER A 207 -5.84 -19.44 -1.39
CA SER A 207 -4.46 -19.95 -1.41
C SER A 207 -3.47 -18.93 -0.84
N ARG A 208 -3.08 -19.14 0.42
CA ARG A 208 -2.00 -18.42 1.11
C ARG A 208 -0.65 -18.68 0.45
N THR A 209 -0.43 -19.90 -0.04
CA THR A 209 0.76 -20.24 -0.84
C THR A 209 0.93 -19.30 -2.03
N LYS A 210 -0.13 -19.11 -2.84
CA LYS A 210 -0.08 -18.20 -4.00
C LYS A 210 0.11 -16.76 -3.55
N GLN A 211 -0.58 -16.33 -2.49
CA GLN A 211 -0.40 -14.98 -1.93
C GLN A 211 1.08 -14.72 -1.57
N ARG A 212 1.71 -15.61 -0.80
CA ARG A 212 3.12 -15.51 -0.43
C ARG A 212 4.06 -15.52 -1.63
N VAL A 213 3.83 -16.40 -2.62
CA VAL A 213 4.63 -16.43 -3.86
C VAL A 213 4.56 -15.09 -4.60
N HIS A 214 3.40 -14.44 -4.68
CA HIS A 214 3.30 -13.10 -5.28
C HIS A 214 4.18 -12.07 -4.56
N TYR A 215 4.20 -12.09 -3.23
CA TYR A 215 5.04 -11.20 -2.44
C TYR A 215 6.54 -11.51 -2.58
N TYR A 216 6.95 -12.79 -2.52
CA TYR A 216 8.36 -13.16 -2.69
C TYR A 216 8.93 -12.64 -4.01
N ARG A 217 8.16 -12.78 -5.08
CA ARG A 217 8.53 -12.32 -6.42
C ARG A 217 8.77 -10.82 -6.44
N ARG A 218 7.86 -10.03 -5.84
CA ARG A 218 7.96 -8.57 -5.73
C ARG A 218 9.18 -8.16 -4.89
N GLN A 219 9.34 -8.75 -3.72
CA GLN A 219 10.37 -8.37 -2.75
C GLN A 219 11.80 -8.72 -3.17
N LEU A 220 11.95 -9.66 -4.12
CA LEU A 220 13.23 -9.95 -4.77
C LEU A 220 13.60 -8.97 -5.90
N ARG A 221 12.68 -8.09 -6.34
CA ARG A 221 13.00 -7.12 -7.39
C ARG A 221 14.02 -6.12 -6.89
N PRO A 222 15.17 -5.95 -7.57
CA PRO A 222 16.18 -4.99 -7.15
C PRO A 222 15.65 -3.55 -7.24
N GLU A 223 14.75 -3.25 -8.18
CA GLU A 223 14.09 -1.94 -8.28
C GLU A 223 13.25 -1.64 -7.04
N PHE A 224 12.48 -2.62 -6.58
CA PHE A 224 11.65 -2.49 -5.38
C PHE A 224 12.51 -2.40 -4.12
N GLN A 225 13.56 -3.22 -4.00
CA GLN A 225 14.49 -3.19 -2.86
C GLN A 225 15.18 -1.83 -2.71
N ARG A 226 15.64 -1.22 -3.82
CA ARG A 226 16.25 0.12 -3.78
C ARG A 226 15.30 1.18 -3.23
N LEU A 227 14.04 1.14 -3.65
CA LEU A 227 13.00 2.01 -3.11
C LEU A 227 12.78 1.73 -1.63
N THR A 228 12.47 0.48 -1.26
CA THR A 228 12.05 0.18 0.12
C THR A 228 13.18 0.26 1.14
N ALA A 229 14.44 0.21 0.72
CA ALA A 229 15.57 0.38 1.63
C ALA A 229 15.79 1.84 2.08
N SER A 230 15.19 2.82 1.39
CA SER A 230 15.43 4.25 1.67
C SER A 230 14.16 5.09 1.81
N THR A 231 13.01 4.57 1.36
CA THR A 231 11.70 5.24 1.44
C THR A 231 10.77 4.46 2.36
N SER A 232 10.11 5.17 3.29
CA SER A 232 9.13 4.55 4.20
C SER A 232 7.91 4.05 3.43
N VAL A 233 7.54 2.78 3.61
CA VAL A 233 6.43 2.15 2.90
C VAL A 233 5.23 2.00 3.82
N TYR A 234 4.07 2.50 3.38
CA TYR A 234 2.78 2.33 4.03
C TYR A 234 1.78 1.70 3.06
N ALA A 235 1.21 0.55 3.41
CA ALA A 235 0.38 -0.21 2.48
C ALA A 235 -0.99 -0.58 3.07
N VAL A 236 -2.03 -0.38 2.29
CA VAL A 236 -3.34 -1.02 2.45
C VAL A 236 -3.55 -1.96 1.26
N TYR A 237 -4.47 -2.92 1.37
CA TYR A 237 -4.87 -3.73 0.21
C TYR A 237 -6.07 -3.12 -0.52
N ASP A 238 -6.25 -3.57 -1.76
CA ASP A 238 -7.53 -3.49 -2.45
C ASP A 238 -8.04 -4.91 -2.74
N ASP A 239 -8.92 -5.09 -3.72
CA ASP A 239 -9.56 -6.37 -3.96
C ASP A 239 -8.62 -7.45 -4.49
N HIS A 240 -7.63 -7.12 -5.32
CA HIS A 240 -6.74 -8.12 -5.88
C HIS A 240 -5.71 -8.68 -4.87
N ASP A 241 -5.47 -7.98 -3.74
CA ASP A 241 -4.69 -8.54 -2.64
C ASP A 241 -5.58 -9.31 -1.65
N LEU A 242 -6.75 -8.78 -1.30
CA LEU A 242 -7.66 -9.42 -0.32
C LEU A 242 -8.35 -10.65 -0.91
N GLY A 243 -8.89 -10.52 -2.12
CA GLY A 243 -9.90 -11.40 -2.68
C GLY A 243 -9.74 -11.62 -4.19
N VAL A 244 -10.80 -11.30 -4.92
CA VAL A 244 -10.87 -11.32 -6.39
C VAL A 244 -11.39 -9.98 -6.89
N ASP A 245 -11.26 -9.69 -8.18
CA ASP A 245 -11.86 -8.53 -8.86
C ASP A 245 -13.27 -8.14 -8.32
N ASP A 246 -13.43 -6.86 -7.98
CA ASP A 246 -14.56 -6.18 -7.32
C ASP A 246 -14.99 -6.80 -5.96
N SER A 247 -14.16 -7.62 -5.29
CA SER A 247 -14.60 -8.38 -4.10
C SER A 247 -14.85 -7.51 -2.87
N SER A 248 -15.82 -7.95 -2.05
CA SER A 248 -16.15 -7.38 -0.74
C SER A 248 -15.94 -8.42 0.35
N GLY A 249 -15.29 -8.05 1.45
CA GLY A 249 -15.03 -8.95 2.58
C GLY A 249 -16.24 -9.18 3.50
N GLY A 250 -17.29 -8.36 3.38
CA GLY A 250 -18.52 -8.46 4.16
C GLY A 250 -18.37 -7.95 5.60
N PRO A 251 -19.49 -7.65 6.29
CA PRO A 251 -19.48 -6.92 7.57
C PRO A 251 -18.98 -7.78 8.73
N ARG A 252 -18.90 -9.10 8.56
CA ARG A 252 -18.54 -10.04 9.62
C ARG A 252 -17.03 -10.17 9.73
N LYS A 253 -16.51 -9.93 10.94
CA LYS A 253 -15.09 -9.97 11.29
C LYS A 253 -14.33 -11.19 10.76
N PHE A 254 -14.87 -12.40 10.87
CA PHE A 254 -14.19 -13.65 10.49
C PHE A 254 -14.92 -14.45 9.40
N LYS A 255 -15.81 -13.81 8.64
CA LYS A 255 -16.57 -14.47 7.57
C LYS A 255 -16.55 -13.60 6.30
N PRO A 256 -16.23 -14.20 5.13
CA PRO A 256 -15.79 -15.59 4.93
C PRO A 256 -14.42 -15.87 5.58
N SER A 257 -14.15 -17.12 6.01
CA SER A 257 -12.96 -17.43 6.83
C SER A 257 -11.63 -17.10 6.14
N TRP A 258 -11.62 -17.09 4.81
CA TRP A 258 -10.42 -16.81 4.03
C TRP A 258 -9.91 -15.37 4.17
N LYS A 259 -10.75 -14.40 4.55
CA LYS A 259 -10.33 -12.98 4.67
C LYS A 259 -9.34 -12.79 5.81
N PHE A 260 -9.56 -13.47 6.94
CA PHE A 260 -8.67 -13.41 8.11
C PHE A 260 -7.33 -14.07 7.80
N GLU A 261 -7.33 -15.22 7.11
CA GLU A 261 -6.10 -15.90 6.70
C GLU A 261 -5.31 -15.07 5.65
N SER A 262 -6.01 -14.40 4.74
CA SER A 262 -5.38 -13.49 3.76
C SER A 262 -4.76 -12.27 4.45
N TRP A 263 -5.43 -11.73 5.47
CA TRP A 263 -4.91 -10.64 6.28
C TRP A 263 -3.63 -11.02 7.06
N LYS A 264 -3.51 -12.26 7.54
CA LYS A 264 -2.26 -12.73 8.15
C LYS A 264 -1.10 -12.72 7.15
N VAL A 265 -1.33 -13.21 5.92
CA VAL A 265 -0.29 -13.13 4.88
C VAL A 265 0.03 -11.69 4.53
N PHE A 266 -0.95 -10.78 4.47
CA PHE A 266 -0.66 -9.36 4.28
C PHE A 266 0.31 -8.84 5.36
N ARG A 267 0.07 -9.17 6.63
CA ARG A 267 0.94 -8.77 7.76
C ARG A 267 2.36 -9.30 7.70
N GLU A 268 2.57 -10.47 7.10
CA GLU A 268 3.91 -11.05 6.90
C GLU A 268 4.76 -10.21 5.92
N ASN A 269 4.13 -9.35 5.11
CA ASN A 269 4.76 -8.76 3.92
C ASN A 269 4.89 -7.23 3.93
N TRP A 270 4.38 -6.56 4.97
CA TRP A 270 4.37 -5.10 5.06
C TRP A 270 4.86 -4.62 6.43
N ASN A 271 5.39 -3.39 6.45
CA ASN A 271 5.97 -2.77 7.63
C ASN A 271 5.10 -1.62 8.18
N ASN A 272 3.81 -1.90 8.36
CA ASN A 272 2.84 -0.90 8.80
C ASN A 272 2.91 -0.62 10.32
N PRO A 273 2.51 0.59 10.77
CA PRO A 273 2.41 0.94 12.19
C PRO A 273 1.46 0.05 12.98
N SER A 274 0.33 -0.30 12.38
CA SER A 274 -0.65 -1.22 12.94
C SER A 274 -1.45 -1.93 11.83
N TYR A 275 -2.27 -2.89 12.25
CA TYR A 275 -3.15 -3.65 11.39
C TYR A 275 -4.54 -3.67 12.01
N GLY A 276 -5.25 -2.55 11.88
CA GLY A 276 -6.52 -2.33 12.54
C GLY A 276 -6.41 -2.43 14.07
N GLY A 277 -7.35 -3.10 14.71
CA GLY A 277 -7.28 -3.45 16.14
C GLY A 277 -6.64 -4.82 16.40
N GLY A 278 -5.76 -5.29 15.51
CA GLY A 278 -5.06 -6.56 15.63
C GLY A 278 -5.95 -7.78 15.38
N ASP A 279 -5.59 -8.94 15.95
CA ASP A 279 -6.34 -10.19 15.75
C ASP A 279 -7.80 -10.07 16.24
N GLU A 280 -8.04 -9.17 17.20
CA GLU A 280 -9.35 -8.87 17.73
C GLU A 280 -10.15 -7.83 16.94
N LEU A 281 -9.57 -7.21 15.92
CA LEU A 281 -10.31 -6.39 14.96
C LEU A 281 -9.47 -6.26 13.68
N PRO A 282 -9.37 -7.34 12.89
CA PRO A 282 -8.45 -7.42 11.76
C PRO A 282 -8.82 -6.44 10.64
N GLY A 283 -7.80 -5.79 10.12
CA GLY A 283 -7.80 -5.04 8.86
C GLY A 283 -6.49 -4.33 8.67
N CYS A 284 -6.34 -3.57 7.60
CA CYS A 284 -5.08 -2.91 7.26
C CYS A 284 -5.07 -1.40 7.53
N TRP A 285 -6.07 -0.85 8.23
CA TRP A 285 -6.10 0.59 8.53
C TRP A 285 -5.16 0.97 9.67
N PHE A 286 -4.61 2.18 9.57
CA PHE A 286 -3.73 2.82 10.55
C PHE A 286 -3.57 4.30 10.23
N ASP A 287 -2.94 5.04 11.14
CA ASP A 287 -2.55 6.44 10.94
C ASP A 287 -1.06 6.65 11.23
N PHE A 288 -0.49 7.69 10.64
CA PHE A 288 0.86 8.19 10.93
C PHE A 288 0.96 9.66 10.54
N SER A 289 2.06 10.32 10.89
CA SER A 289 2.30 11.73 10.58
C SER A 289 3.71 11.95 10.01
N ILE A 290 3.85 12.95 9.15
CA ILE A 290 5.13 13.50 8.69
C ILE A 290 5.09 15.00 8.96
N GLY A 291 5.89 15.49 9.92
CA GLY A 291 5.75 16.87 10.40
C GLY A 291 4.31 17.16 10.84
N ASP A 292 3.76 18.29 10.37
CA ASP A 292 2.39 18.72 10.68
C ASP A 292 1.34 18.27 9.64
N VAL A 293 1.48 17.03 9.14
CA VAL A 293 0.51 16.39 8.24
C VAL A 293 0.18 15.00 8.75
N ASP A 294 -1.11 14.74 8.93
CA ASP A 294 -1.63 13.43 9.33
C ASP A 294 -2.13 12.64 8.12
N PHE A 295 -1.80 11.35 8.09
CA PHE A 295 -2.21 10.40 7.05
C PHE A 295 -3.08 9.31 7.67
N PHE A 296 -4.27 9.12 7.13
CA PHE A 296 -5.23 8.08 7.53
C PHE A 296 -5.36 7.05 6.42
N MET A 297 -4.69 5.91 6.59
CA MET A 297 -4.69 4.81 5.63
C MET A 297 -5.91 3.91 5.92
N LEU A 298 -6.84 3.83 4.97
CA LEU A 298 -8.12 3.16 5.15
C LEU A 298 -8.15 1.79 4.48
N ASP A 299 -8.59 0.78 5.22
CA ASP A 299 -9.05 -0.49 4.68
C ASP A 299 -10.47 -0.33 4.12
N ASN A 300 -10.63 -0.48 2.80
CA ASN A 300 -11.92 -0.35 2.11
C ASN A 300 -12.46 -1.69 1.60
N ARG A 301 -11.92 -2.83 2.06
CA ARG A 301 -12.30 -4.16 1.53
C ARG A 301 -12.69 -5.15 2.60
N TYR A 302 -12.06 -5.12 3.78
CA TYR A 302 -12.29 -6.15 4.80
C TYR A 302 -13.73 -6.13 5.29
N TYR A 303 -14.24 -4.98 5.74
CA TYR A 303 -15.59 -4.88 6.30
C TYR A 303 -16.64 -4.40 5.31
N ARG A 304 -16.23 -4.10 4.07
CA ARG A 304 -17.12 -3.59 3.04
C ARG A 304 -18.30 -4.51 2.78
N SER A 305 -19.48 -3.93 2.74
CA SER A 305 -20.72 -4.55 2.33
C SER A 305 -21.67 -3.51 1.75
N PHE A 306 -21.93 -3.60 0.45
CA PHE A 306 -22.91 -2.75 -0.22
C PHE A 306 -24.35 -3.05 0.24
N GLU A 307 -24.65 -4.29 0.64
CA GLU A 307 -25.95 -4.68 1.19
C GLU A 307 -26.20 -4.01 2.55
N ASP A 308 -25.18 -3.95 3.40
CA ASP A 308 -25.26 -3.30 4.71
C ASP A 308 -24.94 -1.79 4.65
N GLY A 309 -24.60 -1.27 3.47
CA GLY A 309 -24.34 0.16 3.25
C GLY A 309 -23.04 0.69 3.88
N THR A 310 -22.01 -0.14 4.03
CA THR A 310 -20.74 0.25 4.69
C THR A 310 -19.51 -0.10 3.84
N MET A 311 -18.53 0.80 3.82
CA MET A 311 -17.18 0.60 3.31
C MET A 311 -16.24 0.10 4.43
N LEU A 312 -16.24 0.80 5.56
CA LEU A 312 -15.24 0.64 6.63
C LEU A 312 -15.67 -0.34 7.73
N GLY A 313 -16.97 -0.58 7.87
CA GLY A 313 -17.52 -1.14 9.10
C GLY A 313 -17.55 -0.11 10.24
N PRO A 314 -18.30 -0.42 11.32
CA PRO A 314 -18.56 0.56 12.38
C PRO A 314 -17.30 0.94 13.16
N GLU A 315 -16.40 0.00 13.46
CA GLU A 315 -15.25 0.24 14.32
C GLU A 315 -14.17 1.11 13.65
N GLN A 316 -13.87 0.86 12.37
CA GLN A 316 -12.93 1.69 11.63
C GLN A 316 -13.53 3.07 11.32
N LYS A 317 -14.84 3.18 11.07
CA LYS A 317 -15.49 4.48 10.93
C LYS A 317 -15.39 5.30 12.22
N GLU A 318 -15.72 4.71 13.36
CA GLU A 318 -15.60 5.37 14.67
C GLU A 318 -14.16 5.83 14.92
N TRP A 319 -13.18 4.97 14.66
CA TRP A 319 -11.75 5.31 14.73
C TRP A 319 -11.41 6.52 13.85
N LEU A 320 -11.85 6.53 12.59
CA LEU A 320 -11.57 7.62 11.65
C LEU A 320 -12.15 8.95 12.12
N LEU A 321 -13.44 8.97 12.52
CA LEU A 321 -14.09 10.19 12.99
C LEU A 321 -13.42 10.73 14.26
N ALA A 322 -13.06 9.85 15.20
CA ALA A 322 -12.33 10.24 16.41
C ALA A 322 -10.96 10.84 16.09
N LYS A 323 -10.21 10.22 15.17
CA LYS A 323 -8.88 10.68 14.74
C LYS A 323 -8.95 12.02 14.02
N LEU A 324 -9.89 12.20 13.08
CA LEU A 324 -10.09 13.46 12.38
C LEU A 324 -10.43 14.60 13.34
N LYS A 325 -11.32 14.35 14.30
CA LYS A 325 -11.72 15.34 15.32
C LYS A 325 -10.58 15.72 16.26
N ALA A 326 -9.69 14.78 16.57
CA ALA A 326 -8.54 15.01 17.44
C ALA A 326 -7.38 15.72 16.73
N SER A 327 -7.31 15.63 15.39
CA SER A 327 -6.20 16.18 14.61
C SER A 327 -6.29 17.70 14.45
N ASP A 328 -5.25 18.38 14.91
CA ASP A 328 -4.95 19.81 14.71
C ASP A 328 -3.91 20.05 13.60
N ALA A 329 -3.43 18.99 12.93
CA ALA A 329 -2.45 19.09 11.85
C ALA A 329 -2.88 20.02 10.71
N THR A 330 -1.92 20.69 10.06
CA THR A 330 -2.16 21.58 8.92
C THR A 330 -2.92 20.87 7.80
N PHE A 331 -2.51 19.67 7.41
CA PHE A 331 -3.21 18.85 6.42
C PHE A 331 -3.58 17.47 6.99
N LYS A 332 -4.69 16.92 6.50
CA LYS A 332 -5.21 15.58 6.83
C LYS A 332 -5.48 14.83 5.54
N VAL A 333 -4.73 13.76 5.30
CA VAL A 333 -4.80 12.97 4.06
C VAL A 333 -5.58 11.69 4.35
N LEU A 334 -6.75 11.53 3.74
CA LEU A 334 -7.53 10.28 3.82
C LEU A 334 -7.22 9.45 2.57
N ALA A 335 -6.57 8.31 2.75
CA ALA A 335 -6.15 7.45 1.66
C ALA A 335 -6.99 6.17 1.64
N SER A 336 -7.67 5.92 0.52
CA SER A 336 -8.49 4.72 0.29
C SER A 336 -8.02 3.99 -0.96
N GLY A 337 -8.23 2.67 -1.05
CA GLY A 337 -7.91 1.94 -2.28
C GLY A 337 -8.84 2.23 -3.45
N THR A 338 -10.02 2.82 -3.20
CA THR A 338 -11.01 3.11 -4.23
C THR A 338 -11.56 4.53 -4.15
N LEU A 339 -12.26 4.97 -5.20
CA LEU A 339 -12.63 6.34 -5.46
C LEU A 339 -13.72 6.86 -4.52
N TRP A 340 -13.60 8.13 -4.15
CA TRP A 340 -14.56 8.91 -3.37
C TRP A 340 -15.62 9.58 -4.24
N THR A 341 -15.29 9.99 -5.46
CA THR A 341 -16.18 10.76 -6.34
C THR A 341 -17.48 10.02 -6.69
N GLU A 342 -18.57 10.77 -6.82
CA GLU A 342 -19.83 10.31 -7.42
C GLU A 342 -19.73 9.94 -8.91
N HIS A 343 -18.61 10.28 -9.56
CA HIS A 343 -18.36 10.01 -10.98
C HIS A 343 -17.55 8.73 -11.23
N ALA A 344 -17.34 7.94 -10.17
CA ALA A 344 -16.68 6.65 -10.22
C ALA A 344 -17.31 5.71 -11.28
N ASP A 345 -16.50 4.80 -11.80
CA ASP A 345 -16.93 3.83 -12.81
C ASP A 345 -18.02 2.90 -12.30
N LYS A 346 -18.68 2.22 -13.25
CA LYS A 346 -19.74 1.23 -13.00
C LYS A 346 -20.91 1.79 -12.16
N GLY A 347 -21.08 3.12 -12.10
CA GLY A 347 -22.09 3.77 -11.26
C GLY A 347 -21.83 3.59 -9.77
N GLY A 348 -20.57 3.43 -9.37
CA GLY A 348 -20.16 3.31 -7.99
C GLY A 348 -20.12 1.90 -7.43
N LYS A 349 -20.41 0.87 -8.24
CA LYS A 349 -20.51 -0.54 -7.81
C LYS A 349 -19.24 -1.12 -7.16
N ASP A 350 -18.11 -0.44 -7.29
CA ASP A 350 -16.87 -0.79 -6.62
C ASP A 350 -16.13 0.46 -6.10
N SER A 351 -16.85 1.36 -5.42
CA SER A 351 -16.28 2.61 -4.88
C SER A 351 -17.11 3.14 -3.72
N TRP A 352 -16.70 4.25 -3.11
CA TRP A 352 -17.47 4.94 -2.07
C TRP A 352 -18.85 5.41 -2.54
N TRP A 353 -19.06 5.61 -3.84
CA TRP A 353 -20.38 5.95 -4.37
C TRP A 353 -21.40 4.80 -4.24
N GLY A 354 -20.93 3.55 -4.12
CA GLY A 354 -21.78 2.40 -3.83
C GLY A 354 -22.31 2.36 -2.39
N VAL A 355 -21.67 3.09 -1.47
CA VAL A 355 -22.05 3.26 -0.05
C VAL A 355 -22.10 4.75 0.31
N LYS A 356 -22.77 5.52 -0.58
CA LYS A 356 -22.82 6.99 -0.54
C LYS A 356 -23.29 7.57 0.79
N GLU A 357 -24.12 6.86 1.56
CA GLU A 357 -24.59 7.34 2.85
C GLU A 357 -23.44 7.37 3.87
N GLU A 358 -22.66 6.30 4.01
CA GLU A 358 -21.48 6.30 4.90
C GLU A 358 -20.40 7.28 4.44
N ARG A 359 -20.19 7.40 3.12
CA ARG A 359 -19.32 8.45 2.55
C ARG A 359 -19.77 9.84 2.99
N ASN A 360 -21.06 10.15 2.83
CA ASN A 360 -21.60 11.46 3.17
C ASN A 360 -21.61 11.69 4.67
N GLU A 361 -21.80 10.67 5.52
CA GLU A 361 -21.62 10.79 6.97
C GLU A 361 -20.22 11.29 7.33
N ILE A 362 -19.17 10.76 6.68
CA ILE A 362 -17.78 11.21 6.89
C ILE A 362 -17.59 12.66 6.44
N PHE A 363 -18.10 13.01 5.25
CA PHE A 363 -17.96 14.37 4.73
C PHE A 363 -18.77 15.40 5.54
N ASP A 364 -19.98 15.05 5.94
CA ASP A 364 -20.83 15.87 6.78
C ASP A 364 -20.19 16.07 8.16
N PHE A 365 -19.50 15.06 8.69
CA PHE A 365 -18.74 15.20 9.94
C PHE A 365 -17.58 16.18 9.81
N ILE A 366 -16.82 16.13 8.70
CA ILE A 366 -15.76 17.10 8.39
C ILE A 366 -16.33 18.52 8.35
N ASP A 367 -17.47 18.71 7.69
CA ASP A 367 -18.16 20.01 7.60
C ASP A 367 -18.63 20.50 8.98
N GLN A 368 -19.31 19.64 9.76
CA GLN A 368 -19.89 19.95 11.06
C GLN A 368 -18.85 20.30 12.13
N GLU A 369 -17.75 19.55 12.17
CA GLU A 369 -16.65 19.76 13.11
C GLU A 369 -15.64 20.80 12.58
N LYS A 370 -15.90 21.39 11.41
CA LYS A 370 -15.07 22.41 10.74
C LYS A 370 -13.61 21.97 10.57
N ILE A 371 -13.41 20.72 10.18
CA ILE A 371 -12.08 20.11 10.02
C ILE A 371 -11.48 20.61 8.71
N GLY A 372 -10.50 21.51 8.81
CA GLY A 372 -9.77 22.05 7.66
C GLY A 372 -8.60 21.17 7.21
N GLY A 373 -8.12 21.40 5.98
CA GLY A 373 -6.92 20.77 5.43
C GLY A 373 -7.12 19.35 4.89
N VAL A 374 -8.37 18.92 4.67
CA VAL A 374 -8.65 17.55 4.21
C VAL A 374 -8.33 17.37 2.72
N ILE A 375 -7.56 16.33 2.41
CA ILE A 375 -7.20 15.88 1.07
C ILE A 375 -7.58 14.40 0.94
N LEU A 376 -8.19 14.01 -0.18
CA LEU A 376 -8.59 12.63 -0.43
C LEU A 376 -7.63 11.99 -1.45
N LEU A 377 -7.17 10.77 -1.17
CA LEU A 377 -6.45 9.94 -2.13
C LEU A 377 -7.25 8.67 -2.44
N SER A 378 -7.12 8.22 -3.69
CA SER A 378 -7.69 6.97 -4.15
C SER A 378 -6.82 6.27 -5.21
N ALA A 379 -7.15 5.01 -5.50
CA ALA A 379 -6.55 4.21 -6.57
C ALA A 379 -7.62 3.40 -7.32
N ASP A 380 -7.46 2.08 -7.48
CA ASP A 380 -8.32 1.15 -8.24
C ASP A 380 -8.30 1.40 -9.76
N ARG A 381 -8.72 2.58 -10.22
CA ARG A 381 -8.95 2.83 -11.65
C ARG A 381 -7.68 3.16 -12.39
N HIS A 382 -7.27 2.31 -13.33
CA HIS A 382 -6.02 2.41 -14.09
C HIS A 382 -5.86 3.66 -15.00
N ARG A 383 -5.82 4.83 -14.38
CA ARG A 383 -5.66 6.21 -14.85
C ARG A 383 -5.24 7.08 -13.64
N THR A 384 -4.99 8.36 -13.89
CA THR A 384 -4.89 9.39 -12.86
C THR A 384 -6.03 10.37 -13.10
N ASP A 385 -6.88 10.57 -12.09
CA ASP A 385 -7.93 11.58 -12.09
C ASP A 385 -7.74 12.59 -10.95
N VAL A 386 -8.16 13.83 -11.20
CA VAL A 386 -8.38 14.82 -10.13
C VAL A 386 -9.86 15.19 -10.11
N TYR A 387 -10.53 14.95 -8.99
CA TYR A 387 -11.91 15.35 -8.78
C TYR A 387 -12.01 16.48 -7.78
N LYS A 388 -12.93 17.40 -8.07
CA LYS A 388 -13.41 18.40 -7.14
C LYS A 388 -14.82 17.97 -6.70
N ILE A 389 -15.01 17.75 -5.41
CA ILE A 389 -16.27 17.35 -4.80
C ILE A 389 -16.84 18.54 -4.05
N GLU A 390 -17.91 19.13 -4.59
CA GLU A 390 -18.52 20.33 -4.01
C GLU A 390 -19.29 19.98 -2.72
N ARG A 391 -19.09 20.79 -1.68
CA ARG A 391 -19.70 20.62 -0.35
C ARG A 391 -20.59 21.82 -0.03
N PRO A 392 -21.93 21.69 -0.08
CA PRO A 392 -22.83 22.82 0.14
C PRO A 392 -22.69 23.51 1.50
N ASN A 393 -22.27 22.76 2.53
CA ASN A 393 -22.16 23.21 3.91
C ASN A 393 -20.70 23.33 4.40
N GLY A 394 -19.74 23.19 3.49
CA GLY A 394 -18.32 23.13 3.80
C GLY A 394 -17.45 23.76 2.71
N TYR A 395 -16.26 23.23 2.53
CA TYR A 395 -15.36 23.59 1.44
C TYR A 395 -15.20 22.44 0.46
N ASP A 396 -14.78 22.75 -0.76
CA ASP A 396 -14.59 21.74 -1.80
C ASP A 396 -13.53 20.71 -1.37
N LEU A 397 -13.89 19.43 -1.38
CA LEU A 397 -12.92 18.34 -1.16
C LEU A 397 -12.27 17.98 -2.49
N PHE A 398 -10.96 17.81 -2.48
CA PHE A 398 -10.20 17.39 -3.65
C PHE A 398 -9.74 15.95 -3.49
N GLU A 399 -10.04 15.15 -4.50
CA GLU A 399 -9.62 13.77 -4.62
C GLU A 399 -8.55 13.63 -5.71
N PHE A 400 -7.43 13.03 -5.34
CA PHE A 400 -6.36 12.66 -6.25
C PHE A 400 -6.31 11.14 -6.38
N GLU A 401 -6.81 10.65 -7.50
CA GLU A 401 -6.81 9.24 -7.85
C GLU A 401 -5.57 8.95 -8.68
N THR A 402 -4.81 7.89 -8.35
CA THR A 402 -3.75 7.40 -9.25
C THR A 402 -3.56 5.90 -9.11
N SER A 403 -3.84 5.16 -10.18
CA SER A 403 -3.60 3.72 -10.27
C SER A 403 -3.10 3.33 -11.66
N LYS A 404 -2.47 2.14 -11.77
CA LYS A 404 -1.69 1.62 -12.92
C LYS A 404 -0.18 1.89 -12.80
N MET A 405 0.39 1.66 -11.61
CA MET A 405 1.84 1.72 -11.43
C MET A 405 2.57 0.72 -12.33
N THR A 406 2.14 -0.56 -12.35
CA THR A 406 2.76 -1.60 -13.20
C THR A 406 1.76 -2.48 -13.95
N ASN A 407 0.45 -2.19 -13.84
CA ASN A 407 -0.58 -2.90 -14.62
C ASN A 407 -0.55 -2.51 -16.12
N ASP A 408 -1.05 -3.41 -16.97
CA ASP A 408 -1.29 -3.19 -18.40
C ASP A 408 -2.72 -2.75 -18.69
N HIS A 409 -3.67 -3.12 -17.83
CA HIS A 409 -5.06 -2.72 -18.01
C HIS A 409 -5.18 -1.20 -17.91
N THR A 410 -6.06 -0.63 -18.71
CA THR A 410 -6.22 0.81 -18.89
C THR A 410 -7.70 1.11 -19.00
N HIS A 411 -8.18 2.06 -18.23
CA HIS A 411 -9.53 2.58 -18.37
C HIS A 411 -9.52 3.88 -19.20
N PRO A 412 -10.61 4.20 -19.93
CA PRO A 412 -10.77 5.50 -20.58
C PRO A 412 -10.70 6.66 -19.57
N THR A 413 -10.28 7.82 -20.07
CA THR A 413 -10.30 9.07 -19.30
C THR A 413 -11.72 9.54 -18.99
N LYS A 414 -11.83 10.46 -18.04
CA LYS A 414 -13.09 10.96 -17.49
C LYS A 414 -13.27 12.45 -17.76
N GLU A 415 -14.25 12.79 -18.59
CA GLU A 415 -14.61 14.20 -18.87
C GLU A 415 -15.07 14.98 -17.64
N LYS A 416 -15.55 14.29 -16.60
CA LYS A 416 -16.01 14.90 -15.35
C LYS A 416 -14.88 15.20 -14.37
N ALA A 417 -13.70 14.62 -14.57
CA ALA A 417 -12.54 14.95 -13.76
C ALA A 417 -11.98 16.32 -14.20
N VAL A 418 -11.43 17.07 -13.26
CA VAL A 418 -10.67 18.31 -13.53
C VAL A 418 -9.46 18.00 -14.41
N PHE A 419 -8.85 16.84 -14.17
CA PHE A 419 -7.77 16.26 -14.95
C PHE A 419 -7.98 14.75 -15.04
N SER A 420 -7.69 14.15 -16.18
CA SER A 420 -7.74 12.69 -16.36
C SER A 420 -6.67 12.26 -17.38
N TYR A 421 -5.83 11.30 -17.01
CA TYR A 421 -4.71 10.83 -17.82
C TYR A 421 -4.54 9.31 -17.70
N ASN A 422 -4.26 8.61 -18.81
CA ASN A 422 -4.17 7.14 -18.81
C ASN A 422 -3.06 6.57 -19.72
N GLU A 423 -2.17 7.42 -20.25
CA GLU A 423 -1.11 7.00 -21.14
C GLU A 423 0.12 6.48 -20.37
N GLY A 424 0.58 5.28 -20.73
CA GLY A 424 1.71 4.64 -20.04
C GLY A 424 1.36 4.18 -18.62
N ASN A 425 2.36 4.19 -17.74
CA ASN A 425 2.28 3.86 -16.32
C ASN A 425 2.77 5.06 -15.52
N PHE A 426 2.21 5.29 -14.33
CA PHE A 426 2.44 6.52 -13.59
C PHE A 426 2.16 6.32 -12.09
N PHE A 427 2.58 7.30 -11.30
CA PHE A 427 2.35 7.40 -9.87
C PHE A 427 2.08 8.86 -9.50
N GLY A 428 1.42 9.05 -8.36
CA GLY A 428 1.16 10.37 -7.79
C GLY A 428 2.30 10.79 -6.87
N MET A 429 2.61 12.09 -6.84
CA MET A 429 3.50 12.70 -5.85
C MET A 429 2.80 13.88 -5.21
N LEU A 430 2.75 13.91 -3.88
CA LEU A 430 2.29 15.04 -3.09
C LEU A 430 3.53 15.74 -2.53
N ARG A 431 3.66 17.04 -2.74
CA ARG A 431 4.70 17.87 -2.11
C ARG A 431 4.04 18.83 -1.13
N PHE A 432 4.39 18.73 0.14
CA PHE A 432 3.94 19.63 1.19
C PHE A 432 5.02 20.68 1.45
N ASP A 433 4.62 21.95 1.47
CA ASP A 433 5.47 23.09 1.84
C ASP A 433 4.79 23.81 3.02
N LEU A 434 5.24 23.46 4.23
CA LEU A 434 4.72 24.02 5.49
C LEU A 434 5.49 25.29 5.92
N GLU A 435 6.53 25.65 5.19
CA GLU A 435 7.36 26.83 5.46
C GLU A 435 6.66 28.12 5.02
N LYS A 436 5.78 28.03 4.03
CA LYS A 436 4.96 29.14 3.55
C LYS A 436 4.02 29.71 4.62
N ALA A 437 3.72 31.00 4.47
CA ALA A 437 2.76 31.71 5.32
C ALA A 437 1.34 31.12 5.21
N ASP A 438 0.98 30.66 4.01
CA ASP A 438 -0.20 29.84 3.73
C ASP A 438 0.35 28.51 3.18
N PRO A 439 0.42 27.46 4.00
CA PRO A 439 0.99 26.17 3.61
C PRO A 439 0.37 25.62 2.33
N GLU A 440 1.15 24.90 1.54
CA GLU A 440 0.71 24.37 0.25
C GLU A 440 0.92 22.87 0.16
N MET A 441 0.01 22.19 -0.55
CA MET A 441 0.20 20.83 -1.04
C MET A 441 0.10 20.86 -2.57
N ALA A 442 1.13 20.37 -3.26
CA ALA A 442 1.14 20.20 -4.71
C ALA A 442 1.06 18.72 -5.09
N PHE A 443 0.02 18.34 -5.82
CA PHE A 443 -0.09 17.04 -6.48
C PHE A 443 0.60 17.08 -7.85
N GLN A 444 1.33 16.01 -8.17
CA GLN A 444 1.93 15.78 -9.49
C GLN A 444 1.59 14.38 -9.99
N CYS A 445 1.22 14.27 -11.27
CA CYS A 445 1.17 12.99 -11.99
C CYS A 445 2.51 12.80 -12.71
N ILE A 446 3.22 11.71 -12.39
CA ILE A 446 4.55 11.42 -12.93
C ILE A 446 4.52 10.07 -13.63
N THR A 447 5.01 10.02 -14.87
CA THR A 447 5.09 8.78 -15.65
C THR A 447 6.29 7.94 -15.26
N MET A 448 6.24 6.65 -15.61
CA MET A 448 7.35 5.69 -15.52
C MET A 448 8.56 6.08 -16.40
N GLU A 449 8.39 7.05 -17.30
CA GLU A 449 9.45 7.69 -18.09
C GLU A 449 10.00 8.96 -17.41
N ASP A 450 9.67 9.17 -16.13
CA ASP A 450 10.08 10.31 -15.30
C ASP A 450 9.56 11.68 -15.78
N GLN A 451 8.41 11.71 -16.47
CA GLN A 451 7.81 12.94 -16.97
C GLN A 451 6.67 13.40 -16.05
N LYS A 452 6.73 14.66 -15.60
CA LYS A 452 5.59 15.32 -14.94
C LYS A 452 4.58 15.75 -15.99
N VAL A 453 3.44 15.07 -16.05
CA VAL A 453 2.38 15.35 -17.05
C VAL A 453 1.30 16.28 -16.53
N TYR A 454 1.21 16.45 -15.21
CA TYR A 454 0.27 17.37 -14.57
C TYR A 454 0.76 17.82 -13.20
N GLU A 455 0.33 19.01 -12.79
CA GLU A 455 0.53 19.53 -11.44
C GLU A 455 -0.67 20.39 -11.01
N MET A 456 -1.06 20.26 -9.75
CA MET A 456 -2.08 21.10 -9.13
C MET A 456 -1.68 21.43 -7.69
N THR A 457 -1.76 22.71 -7.32
CA THR A 457 -1.44 23.17 -5.98
C THR A 457 -2.71 23.60 -5.23
N LEU A 458 -2.87 23.09 -4.03
CA LEU A 458 -3.87 23.50 -3.06
C LEU A 458 -3.20 24.29 -1.94
N LYS A 459 -3.80 25.43 -1.60
CA LYS A 459 -3.40 26.22 -0.43
C LYS A 459 -4.20 25.80 0.79
N ARG A 460 -3.60 25.85 1.97
CA ARG A 460 -4.29 25.54 3.22
C ARG A 460 -5.51 26.43 3.42
N SER A 461 -5.44 27.70 3.03
CA SER A 461 -6.58 28.62 3.10
C SER A 461 -7.76 28.26 2.19
N GLN A 462 -7.57 27.41 1.18
CA GLN A 462 -8.65 26.92 0.31
C GLN A 462 -9.40 25.74 0.94
N LEU A 463 -8.77 25.05 1.89
CA LEU A 463 -9.27 23.83 2.52
C LEU A 463 -9.83 24.14 3.91
N GLN A 464 -10.73 25.11 4.02
CA GLN A 464 -11.39 25.45 5.27
C GLN A 464 -12.77 26.04 5.01
N ALA A 465 -13.69 25.82 5.96
CA ALA A 465 -14.99 26.48 5.93
C ALA A 465 -14.82 28.00 5.97
N ALA A 466 -15.70 28.72 5.29
CA ALA A 466 -15.77 30.17 5.41
C ALA A 466 -16.09 30.57 6.86
N GLU A 467 -15.44 31.62 7.35
CA GLU A 467 -15.65 32.16 8.71
C GLU A 467 -17.07 32.70 8.94
#